data_AF-A0A3M5RTQ9-F1
#
_entry.id   AF-A0A3M5RTQ9-F1
#
_cell.length_a   1.000
_cell.length_b   1.000
_cell.length_c   1.000
_cell.angle_alpha   90.00
_cell.angle_beta   90.00
_cell.angle_gamma   90.00
#
_symmetry.space_group_name_H-M   'P 1'
#
loop_
_entity.id
_entity.type
_entity.pdbx_description
1 polymer ?
#
loop_
_entity_poly.entity_id
_entity_poly.type
_entity_poly.pdbx_seq_one_letter_code
_entity_poly.pdbx_strand_id
1 'polypeptide(L)'
;MPDIRNIKEQKLLYHLTSLENLDGIFQEGLKSRADLTVFADVADSEILKKRQALELDRYVPFHWFAANPFDGSVQINRPNSKFVLISVYRSFAKQNGWKVIPRHPLANNEI
;
A
#
# COMPACT_ATOMS: atom_id res chain seq x y z
N MET A 1 -19.62 -15.42 -11.49
CA MET A 1 -18.56 -14.67 -10.78
C MET A 1 -17.25 -14.97 -11.48
N PRO A 2 -16.45 -13.99 -11.90
CA PRO A 2 -15.18 -14.29 -12.54
C PRO A 2 -14.31 -15.00 -11.51
N ASP A 3 -13.79 -16.14 -11.93
CA ASP A 3 -12.89 -17.02 -11.19
C ASP A 3 -11.89 -16.20 -10.36
N ILE A 4 -11.86 -16.43 -9.05
CA ILE A 4 -10.85 -15.84 -8.15
C ILE A 4 -9.54 -16.51 -8.55
N ARG A 5 -8.92 -15.98 -9.61
CA ARG A 5 -7.61 -16.40 -10.09
C ARG A 5 -6.69 -16.48 -8.88
N ASN A 6 -6.24 -17.70 -8.58
CA ASN A 6 -5.45 -18.05 -7.43
C ASN A 6 -4.42 -16.95 -7.15
N ILE A 7 -4.47 -16.35 -5.95
CA ILE A 7 -3.61 -15.21 -5.60
C ILE A 7 -2.12 -15.51 -5.82
N LYS A 8 -1.74 -16.79 -5.72
CA LYS A 8 -0.37 -17.27 -5.95
C LYS A 8 0.07 -17.13 -7.42
N GLU A 9 -0.86 -17.18 -8.36
CA GLU A 9 -0.60 -17.12 -9.81
C GLU A 9 -0.60 -15.70 -10.37
N GLN A 10 -1.09 -14.73 -9.60
CA GLN A 10 -1.08 -13.33 -10.03
C GLN A 10 0.36 -12.79 -10.11
N LYS A 11 0.56 -11.77 -10.96
CA LYS A 11 1.89 -11.25 -11.31
C LYS A 11 2.20 -9.88 -10.74
N LEU A 12 1.20 -9.20 -10.19
CA LEU A 12 1.31 -7.80 -9.76
C LEU A 12 1.20 -7.67 -8.23
N LEU A 13 1.76 -6.57 -7.77
CA LEU A 13 1.60 -5.98 -6.45
C LEU A 13 0.96 -4.60 -6.63
N TYR A 14 0.17 -4.14 -5.65
CA TYR A 14 -0.65 -2.94 -5.80
C TYR A 14 -0.48 -1.98 -4.63
N HIS A 15 -0.36 -0.69 -4.92
CA HIS A 15 -0.29 0.39 -3.95
C HIS A 15 -1.36 1.44 -4.28
N LEU A 16 -2.29 1.66 -3.35
CA LEU A 16 -3.31 2.71 -3.46
C LEU A 16 -2.75 4.02 -2.90
N THR A 17 -2.88 5.10 -3.67
CA THR A 17 -2.50 6.45 -3.25
C THR A 17 -3.53 7.48 -3.70
N SER A 18 -3.50 8.69 -3.12
CA SER A 18 -4.26 9.84 -3.62
C SER A 18 -3.71 10.30 -4.97
N LEU A 19 -4.59 10.76 -5.88
CA LEU A 19 -4.19 11.40 -7.12
C LEU A 19 -3.26 12.60 -6.86
N GLU A 20 -3.47 13.32 -5.75
CA GLU A 20 -2.68 14.48 -5.34
C GLU A 20 -1.20 14.16 -5.09
N ASN A 21 -0.86 12.88 -4.86
CA ASN A 21 0.52 12.45 -4.65
C ASN A 21 1.28 12.19 -5.95
N LEU A 22 0.61 12.18 -7.12
CA LEU A 22 1.25 11.78 -8.38
C LEU A 22 2.41 12.69 -8.77
N ASP A 23 2.27 14.01 -8.61
CA ASP A 23 3.32 14.95 -9.00
C ASP A 23 4.61 14.69 -8.22
N GLY A 24 4.51 14.51 -6.89
CA GLY A 24 5.65 14.14 -6.04
C GLY A 24 6.23 12.78 -6.40
N ILE A 25 5.39 11.78 -6.69
CA ILE A 25 5.83 10.44 -7.11
C ILE A 25 6.58 10.49 -8.44
N PHE A 26 6.15 11.31 -9.40
CA PHE A 26 6.83 11.44 -10.68
C PHE A 26 8.17 12.18 -10.56
N GLN A 27 8.29 13.14 -9.65
CA GLN A 27 9.51 13.90 -9.45
C GLN A 27 10.55 13.14 -8.61
N GLU A 28 10.10 12.47 -7.56
CA GLU A 28 10.98 11.96 -6.50
C GLU A 28 10.93 10.43 -6.35
N GLY A 29 10.07 9.77 -7.12
CA GLY A 29 9.79 8.35 -6.98
C GLY A 29 8.84 8.06 -5.81
N LEU A 30 8.51 6.78 -5.66
CA LEU A 30 7.66 6.31 -4.58
C LEU A 30 8.48 6.15 -3.28
N LYS A 31 8.19 6.99 -2.28
CA LYS A 31 8.94 7.06 -1.02
C LYS A 31 8.16 6.50 0.16
N SER A 32 8.90 6.09 1.20
CA SER A 32 8.30 5.68 2.46
C SER A 32 7.64 6.88 3.14
N ARG A 33 6.70 6.64 4.06
CA ARG A 33 6.04 7.71 4.80
C ARG A 33 7.05 8.49 5.65
N ALA A 34 8.04 7.80 6.22
CA ALA A 34 9.09 8.43 7.01
C ALA A 34 9.95 9.42 6.21
N ASP A 35 9.98 9.29 4.89
CA ASP A 35 10.77 10.16 3.99
C ASP A 35 9.93 11.28 3.34
N LEU A 36 8.65 11.40 3.70
CA LEU A 36 7.72 12.39 3.13
C LEU A 36 7.36 13.45 4.16
N THR A 37 7.43 14.73 3.77
CA THR A 37 7.07 15.88 4.61
C THR A 37 5.65 16.39 4.33
N VAL A 38 5.24 16.41 3.06
CA VAL A 38 3.93 16.90 2.61
C VAL A 38 3.36 15.90 1.59
N PHE A 39 2.28 15.22 1.96
CA PHE A 39 1.58 14.29 1.08
C PHE A 39 0.13 14.08 1.57
N ALA A 40 -0.74 13.66 0.66
CA ALA A 40 -2.12 13.29 0.99
C ALA A 40 -2.18 11.86 1.52
N ASP A 41 -2.23 11.71 2.84
CA ASP A 41 -2.31 10.39 3.49
C ASP A 41 -3.70 9.76 3.34
N VAL A 42 -3.73 8.50 2.95
CA VAL A 42 -4.95 7.70 2.74
C VAL A 42 -5.25 6.73 3.87
N ALA A 43 -4.27 6.47 4.75
CA ALA A 43 -4.44 5.51 5.84
C ALA A 43 -5.12 6.12 7.08
N ASP A 44 -5.83 5.28 7.83
CA ASP A 44 -6.41 5.67 9.12
C ASP A 44 -5.33 5.84 10.20
N SER A 45 -5.57 6.77 11.12
CA SER A 45 -4.65 7.12 12.21
C SER A 45 -4.24 5.93 13.11
N GLU A 46 -5.12 4.95 13.35
CA GLU A 46 -4.79 3.76 14.14
C GLU A 46 -3.81 2.84 13.41
N ILE A 47 -4.01 2.68 12.09
CA ILE A 47 -3.09 1.94 11.22
C ILE A 47 -1.72 2.62 11.22
N LEU A 48 -1.68 3.94 11.15
CA LEU A 48 -0.43 4.70 11.17
C LEU A 48 0.36 4.47 12.47
N LYS A 49 -0.30 4.59 13.62
CA LYS A 49 0.33 4.37 14.93
C LYS A 49 0.91 2.96 15.07
N LYS A 50 0.14 1.93 14.70
CA LYS A 50 0.61 0.53 14.76
C LYS A 50 1.80 0.28 13.83
N ARG A 51 1.75 0.82 12.61
CA ARG A 51 2.87 0.70 11.66
C ARG A 51 4.13 1.38 12.17
N GLN A 52 4.01 2.57 12.73
CA GLN A 52 5.14 3.31 13.30
C GLN A 52 5.75 2.57 14.49
N ALA A 53 4.93 2.00 15.39
CA ALA A 53 5.41 1.21 16.52
C ALA A 53 6.22 -0.03 16.11
N LEU A 54 6.05 -0.49 14.87
CA LEU A 54 6.72 -1.65 14.29
C LEU A 54 7.77 -1.23 13.22
N GLU A 55 8.11 0.06 13.15
CA GLU A 55 9.03 0.67 12.18
C GLU A 55 8.69 0.37 10.70
N LEU A 56 7.41 0.09 10.43
CA LEU A 56 6.89 -0.22 9.09
C LEU A 56 6.57 1.02 8.24
N ASP A 57 6.63 2.21 8.83
CA ASP A 57 6.49 3.50 8.18
C ASP A 57 7.69 3.86 7.30
N ARG A 58 8.84 3.22 7.54
CA ARG A 58 10.08 3.28 6.74
C ARG A 58 10.04 2.47 5.45
N TYR A 59 8.90 1.85 5.13
CA TYR A 59 8.70 1.05 3.93
C TYR A 59 7.45 1.51 3.16
N VAL A 60 7.48 1.33 1.84
CA VAL A 60 6.30 1.52 0.99
C VAL A 60 5.44 0.25 0.98
N PRO A 61 4.18 0.28 1.44
CA PRO A 61 3.34 -0.91 1.48
C PRO A 61 2.77 -1.26 0.10
N PHE A 62 2.79 -2.55 -0.23
CA PHE A 62 2.11 -3.10 -1.39
C PHE A 62 1.24 -4.30 -1.00
N HIS A 63 0.13 -4.48 -1.71
CA HIS A 63 -0.83 -5.56 -1.52
C HIS A 63 -0.77 -6.57 -2.67
N TRP A 64 -1.10 -7.82 -2.37
CA TRP A 64 -1.09 -8.90 -3.36
C TRP A 64 -2.24 -8.83 -4.38
N PHE A 65 -3.31 -8.09 -4.05
CA PHE A 65 -4.50 -7.87 -4.87
C PHE A 65 -5.03 -6.44 -4.71
N ALA A 66 -5.65 -5.95 -5.78
CA ALA A 66 -6.37 -4.67 -5.83
C ALA A 66 -7.76 -4.79 -5.21
N ALA A 67 -8.38 -3.64 -4.91
CA ALA A 67 -9.75 -3.57 -4.36
C ALA A 67 -9.90 -4.40 -3.08
N ASN A 68 -8.86 -4.38 -2.24
CA ASN A 68 -8.88 -5.06 -0.95
C ASN A 68 -9.79 -4.28 0.04
N PRO A 69 -10.11 -4.86 1.21
CA PRO A 69 -10.98 -4.19 2.19
C PRO A 69 -10.48 -2.81 2.64
N PHE A 70 -9.17 -2.59 2.71
CA PHE A 70 -8.59 -1.28 2.98
C PHE A 70 -8.88 -0.30 1.83
N ASP A 71 -8.64 -0.70 0.58
CA ASP A 71 -8.91 0.15 -0.59
C ASP A 71 -10.39 0.58 -0.63
N GLY A 72 -11.30 -0.38 -0.41
CA GLY A 72 -12.74 -0.14 -0.36
C GLY A 72 -13.14 0.82 0.77
N SER A 73 -12.59 0.63 1.97
CA SER A 73 -12.84 1.51 3.11
C SER A 73 -12.39 2.95 2.83
N VAL A 74 -11.18 3.12 2.26
CA VAL A 74 -10.66 4.43 1.88
C VAL A 74 -11.57 5.13 0.88
N GLN A 75 -12.01 4.42 -0.16
CA GLN A 75 -12.86 4.97 -1.22
C GLN A 75 -14.27 5.31 -0.73
N ILE A 76 -14.89 4.45 0.09
CA ILE A 76 -16.23 4.68 0.67
C ILE A 76 -16.21 5.90 1.58
N ASN A 77 -15.18 6.05 2.42
CA ASN A 77 -15.07 7.15 3.37
C ASN A 77 -14.69 8.48 2.71
N ARG A 78 -14.26 8.46 1.45
CA ARG A 78 -13.78 9.65 0.70
C ARG A 78 -14.34 9.66 -0.73
N PRO A 79 -15.67 9.75 -0.90
CA PRO A 79 -16.33 9.55 -2.20
C PRO A 79 -15.98 10.62 -3.25
N ASN A 80 -15.51 11.80 -2.81
CA ASN A 80 -15.12 12.90 -3.69
C ASN A 80 -13.61 12.91 -4.02
N SER A 81 -12.82 12.04 -3.38
CA SER A 81 -11.39 11.94 -3.62
C SER A 81 -11.10 11.02 -4.80
N LYS A 82 -10.06 11.34 -5.57
CA LYS A 82 -9.57 10.49 -6.65
C LYS A 82 -8.37 9.70 -6.18
N PHE A 83 -8.38 8.41 -6.46
CA PHE A 83 -7.31 7.49 -6.07
C PHE A 83 -6.65 6.88 -7.30
N VAL A 84 -5.39 6.53 -7.15
CA VAL A 84 -4.57 5.87 -8.17
C VAL A 84 -4.04 4.57 -7.61
N LEU A 85 -4.07 3.53 -8.44
CA LEU A 85 -3.47 2.25 -8.12
C LEU A 85 -2.17 2.08 -8.91
N ILE A 86 -1.04 2.15 -8.21
CA ILE A 86 0.28 1.87 -8.78
C ILE A 86 0.50 0.37 -8.69
N SER A 87 0.97 -0.23 -9.80
CA SER A 87 1.27 -1.66 -9.82
C SER A 87 2.71 -1.96 -10.19
N VAL A 88 3.26 -3.00 -9.59
CA VAL A 88 4.64 -3.45 -9.81
C VAL A 88 4.63 -4.97 -10.03
N TYR A 89 5.44 -5.46 -10.95
CA TYR A 89 5.60 -6.90 -11.14
C TYR A 89 6.25 -7.56 -9.92
N ARG A 90 5.71 -8.70 -9.49
CA ARG A 90 6.30 -9.53 -8.42
C ARG A 90 7.72 -9.97 -8.74
N SER A 91 8.05 -10.17 -10.03
CA SER A 91 9.42 -10.45 -10.47
C SER A 91 10.38 -9.31 -10.16
N PHE A 92 9.96 -8.06 -10.37
CA PHE A 92 10.75 -6.88 -10.02
C PHE A 92 10.97 -6.80 -8.51
N ALA A 93 9.91 -6.95 -7.72
CA ALA A 93 10.01 -6.95 -6.25
C ALA A 93 10.95 -8.06 -5.74
N LYS A 94 10.84 -9.26 -6.30
CA LYS A 94 11.71 -10.40 -5.97
C LYS A 94 13.17 -10.13 -6.33
N GLN A 95 13.44 -9.60 -7.52
CA GLN A 95 14.80 -9.25 -7.97
C GLN A 95 15.44 -8.18 -7.09
N ASN A 96 14.64 -7.26 -6.55
CA ASN A 96 15.10 -6.17 -5.69
C ASN A 96 15.00 -6.50 -4.19
N GLY A 97 14.78 -7.76 -3.81
CA GLY A 97 14.83 -8.18 -2.40
C GLY A 97 13.75 -7.54 -1.52
N TRP A 98 12.57 -7.24 -2.06
CA TRP A 98 11.50 -6.64 -1.27
C TRP A 98 11.03 -7.58 -0.15
N LYS A 99 10.75 -7.00 1.02
CA LYS A 99 10.35 -7.76 2.22
C LYS A 99 8.88 -8.13 2.16
N VAL A 100 8.55 -9.31 2.68
CA VAL A 100 7.17 -9.77 2.86
C VAL A 100 6.86 -9.78 4.35
N ILE A 101 5.77 -9.14 4.75
CA ILE A 101 5.27 -9.23 6.12
C ILE A 101 4.33 -10.44 6.17
N PRO A 102 4.67 -11.52 6.90
CA PRO A 102 3.86 -12.74 6.93
C PRO A 102 2.59 -12.60 7.77
N ARG A 103 2.49 -11.53 8.56
CA ARG A 103 1.39 -11.25 9.48
C ARG A 103 0.74 -9.92 9.14
N HIS A 104 -0.58 -9.83 9.33
CA HIS A 104 -1.28 -8.57 9.13
C HIS A 104 -0.80 -7.53 10.15
N PRO A 105 -0.53 -6.26 9.78
CA PRO A 105 -0.09 -5.22 10.73
C PRO A 105 -1.09 -4.88 11.85
N LEU A 106 -2.30 -5.46 11.82
CA LEU A 106 -3.33 -5.34 12.84
C LEU A 106 -3.52 -6.62 13.67
N ALA A 107 -2.72 -7.66 13.44
CA ALA A 107 -2.72 -8.83 14.30
C ALA A 107 -2.07 -8.44 15.64
N ASN A 108 -2.78 -8.65 16.74
CA ASN A 108 -2.54 -8.05 18.07
C ASN A 108 -1.23 -8.43 18.79
N ASN A 109 -0.25 -9.08 18.18
CA ASN A 109 1.02 -9.46 18.83
C ASN A 109 2.21 -9.20 17.89
N GLU A 110 3.39 -8.98 18.49
CA GLU A 110 4.70 -8.70 17.87
C GLU A 110 4.89 -9.36 16.49
N ILE A 111 5.35 -8.56 15.50
CA ILE A 111 5.54 -8.99 14.11
C ILE A 111 6.64 -10.02 14.00
#